data_AF-A0A0C4DP56-F1
#
_entry.id   AF-A0A0C4DP56-F1
#
_cell.length_a   1.000
_cell.length_b   1.000
_cell.length_c   1.000
_cell.angle_alpha   90.00
_cell.angle_beta   90.00
_cell.angle_gamma   90.00
#
_symmetry.space_group_name_H-M   'P 1'
#
loop_
_entity.id
_entity.type
_entity.pdbx_description
1 polymer ?
#
loop_
_entity_poly.entity_id
_entity_poly.type
_entity_poly.pdbx_seq_one_letter_code
_entity_poly.pdbx_strand_id
1 'polypeptide(L)'
;MGALRDDPSSQRAYLGQMATRFAEIRLCALNAWYTSDKVFDRRDDLKIVTHIREMSEDFTAAIFSRGHTYPFQDLPGFEYSYGGGHGAGSTENSKCGLNTTTSSLGAPSAEDYPELDDIISEPPAAGPMFPDAEDITAVIRHVHTSTRGLELGTFNPSATSMVFKEQSQKWESITIVHVNSTILVVHDFIFKLLHLVCPDPRVRGQIWTVLSEELLDGYRAALEHARFLLSTTRQGSALSLTPEYEGHVSKIHGARQAQKAGALTADSAKMMETLRATGVKQNNQQYVAENRAVGMINTSLVPLFISQLVETRNADSMCDMIHDVLYGYYLVTRSRFVDNVYQQVIDHFLLSGDKSPLRVFGPDRVLRFTEDELRRIAGEEPQAIRRREVLQREIANLEAGRKALARVCGRVLG
;
A
#
# COMPACT_ATOMS: atom_id res chain seq x y z
N MET A 1 33.25 17.62 -26.61
CA MET A 1 32.61 18.97 -26.57
C MET A 1 31.23 18.82 -27.21
N GLY A 2 30.15 19.20 -26.52
CA GLY A 2 28.77 19.05 -27.01
C GLY A 2 28.40 20.05 -28.13
N ALA A 3 27.12 20.37 -28.30
CA ALA A 3 26.65 21.46 -29.18
C ALA A 3 26.90 22.85 -28.56
N LEU A 4 26.92 23.92 -29.37
CA LEU A 4 27.00 25.32 -28.91
C LEU A 4 25.76 25.67 -28.07
N ARG A 5 25.93 26.48 -27.01
CA ARG A 5 24.89 26.86 -26.03
C ARG A 5 25.00 28.34 -25.63
N ASP A 6 25.38 29.17 -26.59
CA ASP A 6 25.62 30.61 -26.48
C ASP A 6 24.32 31.43 -26.44
N ASP A 7 23.25 30.94 -27.06
CA ASP A 7 21.93 31.58 -27.04
C ASP A 7 20.84 30.74 -26.31
N PRO A 8 19.74 31.38 -25.87
CA PRO A 8 18.65 30.69 -25.17
C PRO A 8 18.00 29.56 -25.98
N SER A 9 17.95 29.68 -27.31
CA SER A 9 17.36 28.64 -28.17
C SER A 9 18.23 27.39 -28.18
N SER A 10 19.55 27.55 -28.30
CA SER A 10 20.50 26.43 -28.22
C SER A 10 20.53 25.79 -26.83
N GLN A 11 20.42 26.58 -25.76
CA GLN A 11 20.29 26.08 -24.38
C GLN A 11 18.99 25.27 -24.20
N ARG A 12 17.86 25.76 -24.72
CA ARG A 12 16.57 25.08 -24.68
C ARG A 12 16.59 23.79 -25.49
N ALA A 13 17.20 23.78 -26.67
CA ALA A 13 17.35 22.58 -27.49
C ALA A 13 18.20 21.51 -26.76
N TYR A 14 19.29 21.92 -26.10
CA TYR A 14 20.14 21.03 -25.32
C TYR A 14 19.39 20.38 -24.15
N LEU A 15 18.69 21.18 -23.34
CA LEU A 15 17.87 20.65 -22.25
C LEU A 15 16.69 19.82 -22.76
N GLY A 16 16.11 20.20 -23.90
CA GLY A 16 15.00 19.50 -24.54
C GLY A 16 15.38 18.07 -24.93
N GLN A 17 16.58 17.87 -25.48
CA GLN A 17 17.07 16.51 -25.80
C GLN A 17 17.18 15.63 -24.54
N MET A 18 17.71 16.18 -23.44
CA MET A 18 17.81 15.47 -22.16
C MET A 18 16.43 15.15 -21.59
N ALA A 19 15.51 16.11 -21.65
CA ALA A 19 14.17 15.95 -21.12
C ALA A 19 13.32 14.96 -21.93
N THR A 20 13.47 14.94 -23.26
CA THR A 20 12.86 13.91 -24.11
C THR A 20 13.39 12.53 -23.75
N ARG A 21 14.72 12.39 -23.61
CA ARG A 21 15.33 11.10 -23.25
C ARG A 21 14.90 10.62 -21.86
N PHE A 22 14.81 11.53 -20.89
CA PHE A 22 14.27 11.25 -19.57
C PHE A 22 12.83 10.73 -19.65
N ALA A 23 11.97 11.44 -20.40
CA ALA A 23 10.57 11.07 -20.55
C ALA A 23 10.37 9.71 -21.24
N GLU A 24 11.17 9.39 -22.26
CA GLU A 24 11.17 8.10 -22.95
C GLU A 24 11.51 6.94 -22.02
N ILE A 25 12.65 7.02 -21.31
CA ILE A 25 13.08 5.96 -20.38
C ILE A 25 12.07 5.82 -19.24
N ARG A 26 11.60 6.94 -18.68
CA ARG A 26 10.55 6.93 -17.66
C ARG A 26 9.28 6.23 -18.13
N LEU A 27 8.79 6.53 -19.34
CA LEU A 27 7.60 5.87 -19.89
C LEU A 27 7.83 4.36 -20.08
N CYS A 28 9.01 3.96 -20.52
CA CYS A 28 9.35 2.53 -20.61
C CYS A 28 9.38 1.88 -19.21
N ALA A 29 9.95 2.55 -18.23
CA ALA A 29 10.04 2.08 -16.84
C ALA A 29 8.65 1.94 -16.19
N LEU A 30 7.75 2.89 -16.43
CA LEU A 30 6.38 2.88 -15.90
C LEU A 30 5.49 1.82 -16.55
N ASN A 31 5.62 1.61 -17.86
CA ASN A 31 4.80 0.63 -18.59
C ASN A 31 5.41 -0.77 -18.64
N ALA A 32 6.52 -1.01 -17.93
CA ALA A 32 7.31 -2.24 -17.98
C ALA A 32 7.80 -2.63 -19.41
N TRP A 33 8.01 -1.65 -20.29
CA TRP A 33 8.52 -1.87 -21.65
C TRP A 33 10.06 -1.97 -21.66
N TYR A 34 10.61 -2.90 -20.89
CA TYR A 34 12.05 -2.98 -20.65
C TYR A 34 12.87 -3.37 -21.89
N THR A 35 12.26 -4.00 -22.89
CA THR A 35 12.94 -4.34 -24.15
C THR A 35 13.09 -3.16 -25.10
N SER A 36 12.37 -2.05 -24.84
CA SER A 36 12.40 -0.86 -25.69
C SER A 36 13.68 -0.04 -25.51
N ASP A 37 14.43 -0.26 -24.43
CA ASP A 37 15.65 0.46 -24.14
C ASP A 37 16.72 -0.42 -23.47
N LYS A 38 17.94 -0.41 -24.01
CA LYS A 38 19.06 -1.21 -23.49
C LYS A 38 19.52 -0.81 -22.10
N VAL A 39 19.11 0.35 -21.58
CA VAL A 39 19.43 0.73 -20.19
C VAL A 39 18.96 -0.34 -19.19
N PHE A 40 17.80 -0.95 -19.44
CA PHE A 40 17.20 -1.93 -18.53
C PHE A 40 17.89 -3.30 -18.55
N ASP A 41 18.82 -3.55 -19.48
CA ASP A 41 19.63 -4.78 -19.53
C ASP A 41 20.62 -4.87 -18.36
N ARG A 42 21.00 -3.72 -17.79
CA ARG A 42 22.05 -3.62 -16.74
C ARG A 42 21.62 -2.82 -15.52
N ARG A 43 20.45 -2.19 -15.54
CA ARG A 43 19.95 -1.27 -14.50
C ARG A 43 18.58 -1.73 -14.01
N ASP A 44 18.59 -2.79 -13.21
CA ASP A 44 17.38 -3.30 -12.56
C ASP A 44 16.80 -2.29 -11.55
N ASP A 45 17.64 -1.41 -11.02
CA ASP A 45 17.26 -0.29 -10.16
C ASP A 45 16.41 0.77 -10.89
N LEU A 46 16.36 0.77 -12.23
CA LEU A 46 15.48 1.64 -13.01
C LEU A 46 14.12 0.97 -13.34
N LYS A 47 13.88 -0.28 -12.94
CA LYS A 47 12.62 -1.01 -13.19
C LYS A 47 11.54 -0.65 -12.16
N ILE A 48 11.23 0.64 -12.06
CA ILE A 48 10.44 1.22 -10.97
C ILE A 48 9.07 0.54 -10.77
N VAL A 49 8.32 0.25 -11.85
CA VAL A 49 6.98 -0.36 -11.70
C VAL A 49 7.05 -1.78 -11.14
N THR A 50 8.14 -2.51 -11.38
CA THR A 50 8.36 -3.83 -10.78
C THR A 50 8.59 -3.70 -9.27
N HIS A 51 9.48 -2.80 -8.84
CA HIS A 51 9.73 -2.55 -7.41
C HIS A 51 8.46 -2.08 -6.69
N ILE A 52 7.71 -1.15 -7.28
CA ILE A 52 6.47 -0.65 -6.67
C ILE A 52 5.41 -1.72 -6.57
N ARG A 53 5.31 -2.61 -7.58
CA ARG A 53 4.39 -3.74 -7.51
C ARG A 53 4.71 -4.65 -6.34
N GLU A 54 5.97 -5.04 -6.17
CA GLU A 54 6.42 -5.87 -5.03
C GLU A 54 6.09 -5.18 -3.70
N MET A 55 6.40 -3.89 -3.56
CA MET A 55 6.09 -3.12 -2.36
C MET A 55 4.58 -3.01 -2.09
N SER A 56 3.76 -2.97 -3.13
CA SER A 56 2.29 -2.90 -3.02
C SER A 56 1.70 -4.25 -2.62
N GLU A 57 2.28 -5.35 -3.10
CA GLU A 57 1.96 -6.72 -2.68
C GLU A 57 2.32 -6.91 -1.20
N ASP A 58 3.49 -6.44 -0.75
CA ASP A 58 3.91 -6.45 0.65
C ASP A 58 3.02 -5.61 1.56
N PHE A 59 2.64 -4.41 1.12
CA PHE A 59 1.68 -3.55 1.83
C PHE A 59 0.33 -4.23 1.99
N THR A 60 -0.17 -4.83 0.91
CA THR A 60 -1.43 -5.60 0.92
C THR A 60 -1.34 -6.74 1.92
N ALA A 61 -0.27 -7.54 1.87
CA ALA A 61 -0.04 -8.63 2.81
C ALA A 61 0.03 -8.12 4.26
N ALA A 62 0.70 -7.00 4.51
CA ALA A 62 0.82 -6.40 5.85
C ALA A 62 -0.53 -5.92 6.40
N ILE A 63 -1.34 -5.24 5.61
CA ILE A 63 -2.69 -4.80 6.01
C ILE A 63 -3.60 -6.01 6.25
N PHE A 64 -3.52 -7.04 5.40
CA PHE A 64 -4.36 -8.23 5.53
C PHE A 64 -3.99 -9.06 6.76
N SER A 65 -2.71 -9.32 7.00
CA SER A 65 -2.24 -10.17 8.10
C SER A 65 -2.13 -9.45 9.44
N ARG A 66 -1.66 -8.20 9.46
CA ARG A 66 -1.30 -7.46 10.68
C ARG A 66 -2.09 -6.15 10.87
N GLY A 67 -2.99 -5.81 9.96
CA GLY A 67 -3.76 -4.57 10.05
C GLY A 67 -4.81 -4.58 11.17
N HIS A 68 -5.24 -5.75 11.65
CA HIS A 68 -6.19 -5.84 12.76
C HIS A 68 -5.44 -5.66 14.10
N THR A 69 -6.03 -4.86 14.99
CA THR A 69 -5.40 -4.54 16.27
C THR A 69 -5.53 -5.69 17.25
N TYR A 70 -6.74 -6.25 17.34
CA TYR A 70 -7.10 -7.40 18.17
C TYR A 70 -7.52 -8.59 17.30
N PRO A 71 -7.27 -9.84 17.70
CA PRO A 71 -7.74 -11.00 16.96
C PRO A 71 -9.28 -11.03 16.93
N PHE A 72 -9.84 -11.46 15.78
CA PHE A 72 -11.26 -11.77 15.67
C PHE A 72 -11.55 -13.15 16.26
N GLN A 73 -12.80 -13.40 16.65
CA GLN A 73 -13.21 -14.70 17.18
C GLN A 73 -13.16 -15.76 16.07
N ASP A 74 -12.57 -16.93 16.35
CA ASP A 74 -12.60 -18.09 15.44
C ASP A 74 -13.95 -18.82 15.50
N LEU A 75 -14.68 -18.84 14.37
CA LEU A 75 -15.92 -19.59 14.20
C LEU A 75 -15.64 -20.92 13.46
N PRO A 76 -16.05 -22.08 14.01
CA PRO A 76 -15.85 -23.38 13.37
C PRO A 76 -16.45 -23.44 11.97
N GLY A 77 -15.65 -23.87 10.99
CA GLY A 77 -16.10 -24.01 9.59
C GLY A 77 -16.21 -22.69 8.82
N PHE A 78 -15.80 -21.55 9.41
CA PHE A 78 -15.67 -20.29 8.72
C PHE A 78 -14.19 -20.03 8.44
N GLU A 79 -13.78 -20.06 7.16
CA GLU A 79 -12.43 -19.63 6.78
C GLU A 79 -12.34 -18.11 6.85
N TYR A 80 -11.53 -17.63 7.80
CA TYR A 80 -11.21 -16.22 7.88
C TYR A 80 -10.22 -15.87 6.76
N SER A 81 -10.45 -14.76 6.08
CA SER A 81 -9.58 -14.23 5.03
C SER A 81 -8.30 -13.58 5.60
N TYR A 82 -7.75 -14.14 6.68
CA TYR A 82 -6.45 -13.77 7.24
C TYR A 82 -5.43 -14.79 6.73
N GLY A 83 -4.59 -14.39 5.78
CA GLY A 83 -3.42 -15.17 5.38
C GLY A 83 -2.42 -15.20 6.53
N GLY A 84 -2.51 -16.22 7.39
CA GLY A 84 -1.60 -16.42 8.51
C GLY A 84 -2.19 -17.37 9.53
N GLY A 85 -1.83 -18.65 9.45
CA GLY A 85 -2.26 -19.68 10.39
C GLY A 85 -1.80 -19.38 11.82
N HIS A 86 -2.73 -19.50 12.76
CA HIS A 86 -2.42 -19.62 14.19
C HIS A 86 -1.73 -20.98 14.44
N GLY A 87 -0.40 -20.98 14.35
CA GLY A 87 0.44 -21.94 15.06
C GLY A 87 0.90 -21.29 16.37
N ALA A 88 0.47 -21.85 17.49
CA ALA A 88 0.88 -21.42 18.82
C ALA A 88 2.42 -21.40 18.96
N GLY A 89 2.96 -20.29 19.48
CA GLY A 89 4.33 -20.21 19.99
C GLY A 89 5.31 -19.43 19.13
N SER A 90 5.28 -18.10 19.22
CA SER A 90 6.49 -17.28 19.13
C SER A 90 6.30 -15.95 19.87
N THR A 91 6.72 -15.96 21.14
CA THR A 91 7.16 -14.78 21.85
C THR A 91 8.39 -14.24 21.12
N GLU A 92 8.25 -13.18 20.33
CA GLU A 92 9.39 -12.38 19.87
C GLU A 92 8.98 -10.91 19.70
N ASN A 93 9.73 -10.04 20.39
CA ASN A 93 9.70 -8.59 20.35
C ASN A 93 9.41 -8.02 18.95
N SER A 94 8.18 -7.62 18.68
CA SER A 94 7.85 -6.88 17.47
C SER A 94 8.01 -5.38 17.71
N LYS A 95 9.24 -4.89 17.53
CA LYS A 95 9.42 -3.63 16.78
C LYS A 95 8.56 -3.75 15.52
N CYS A 96 7.94 -2.65 15.08
CA CYS A 96 7.11 -2.58 13.89
C CYS A 96 7.88 -3.13 12.68
N GLY A 97 7.81 -4.45 12.47
CA GLY A 97 8.59 -5.20 11.51
C GLY A 97 7.95 -5.08 10.14
N LEU A 98 7.81 -3.86 9.64
CA LEU A 98 8.26 -3.61 8.28
C LEU A 98 9.78 -3.56 8.39
N ASN A 99 10.40 -4.72 8.60
CA ASN A 99 11.80 -4.81 8.25
C ASN A 99 11.80 -4.43 6.78
N THR A 100 12.57 -3.39 6.46
CA THR A 100 13.01 -3.01 5.13
C THR A 100 13.73 -4.21 4.50
N THR A 101 12.99 -5.27 4.22
CA THR A 101 13.42 -6.50 3.58
C THR A 101 12.69 -6.63 2.27
N THR A 102 12.71 -5.55 1.48
CA THR A 102 13.18 -5.74 0.12
C THR A 102 14.63 -6.22 0.23
N SER A 103 14.81 -7.53 0.39
CA SER A 103 16.12 -8.19 0.23
C SER A 103 16.51 -8.21 -1.26
N SER A 104 16.36 -7.08 -1.94
CA SER A 104 17.01 -6.81 -3.21
C SER A 104 18.22 -5.92 -2.90
N LEU A 105 19.39 -6.32 -3.41
CA LEU A 105 20.58 -5.49 -3.30
C LEU A 105 20.28 -4.08 -3.84
N GLY A 106 20.31 -3.05 -2.98
CA GLY A 106 20.28 -1.65 -3.39
C GLY A 106 19.01 -0.85 -3.10
N ALA A 107 18.20 -1.21 -2.10
CA ALA A 107 17.12 -0.35 -1.62
C ALA A 107 17.67 1.02 -1.15
N PRO A 108 17.07 2.15 -1.59
CA PRO A 108 17.54 3.49 -1.23
C PRO A 108 17.36 3.76 0.27
N SER A 109 18.38 4.34 0.91
CA SER A 109 18.30 4.76 2.31
C SER A 109 17.79 6.20 2.40
N ALA A 110 17.06 6.52 3.47
CA ALA A 110 16.71 7.92 3.77
C ALA A 110 17.97 8.78 3.99
N GLU A 111 19.06 8.19 4.49
CA GLU A 111 20.35 8.85 4.70
C GLU A 111 20.99 9.36 3.40
N ASP A 112 20.62 8.79 2.24
CA ASP A 112 21.14 9.21 0.94
C ASP A 112 20.49 10.52 0.43
N TYR A 113 19.36 10.92 1.01
CA TYR A 113 18.50 12.02 0.54
C TYR A 113 18.06 12.94 1.68
N PRO A 114 18.97 13.79 2.22
CA PRO A 114 18.67 14.66 3.35
C PRO A 114 17.53 15.67 3.08
N GLU A 115 17.25 16.00 1.82
CA GLU A 115 16.09 16.83 1.46
C GLU A 115 14.74 16.19 1.78
N LEU A 116 14.70 14.87 2.03
CA LEU A 116 13.48 14.14 2.39
C LEU A 116 13.24 14.04 3.90
N ASP A 117 14.18 14.48 4.74
CA ASP A 117 14.07 14.39 6.20
C ASP A 117 12.80 15.07 6.73
N ASP A 118 12.42 16.22 6.16
CA ASP A 118 11.22 16.97 6.53
C ASP A 118 9.92 16.36 5.98
N ILE A 119 10.01 15.38 5.08
CA ILE A 119 8.86 14.74 4.44
C ILE A 119 8.59 13.37 5.04
N ILE A 120 9.63 12.54 5.14
CA ILE A 120 9.55 11.17 5.64
C ILE A 120 9.16 11.25 7.11
N SER A 121 7.88 11.09 7.34
CA SER A 121 7.31 11.22 8.68
C SER A 121 7.56 9.94 9.46
N GLU A 122 7.98 10.06 10.73
CA GLU A 122 7.96 8.91 11.62
C GLU A 122 6.54 8.34 11.72
N PRO A 123 6.37 7.01 11.67
CA PRO A 123 5.06 6.41 11.85
C PRO A 123 4.55 6.72 13.26
N PRO A 124 3.25 7.04 13.41
CA PRO A 124 2.70 7.39 14.70
C PRO A 124 2.81 6.21 15.68
N ALA A 125 3.28 6.50 16.89
CA ALA A 125 3.54 5.52 17.94
C ALA A 125 2.30 5.16 18.79
N ALA A 126 1.10 5.51 18.33
CA ALA A 126 -0.12 5.32 19.12
C ALA A 126 -0.43 3.84 19.29
N GLY A 127 -0.34 3.36 20.54
CA GLY A 127 -0.75 2.01 20.93
C GLY A 127 -2.28 1.85 21.00
N PRO A 128 -2.76 0.60 21.08
CA PRO A 128 -4.19 0.32 21.30
C PRO A 128 -4.71 1.00 22.57
N MET A 129 -5.96 1.48 22.54
CA MET A 129 -6.59 2.05 23.74
C MET A 129 -6.83 0.99 24.83
N PHE A 130 -6.95 -0.28 24.44
CA PHE A 130 -7.18 -1.42 25.33
C PHE A 130 -6.04 -2.44 25.21
N PRO A 131 -4.82 -2.13 25.70
CA PRO A 131 -3.66 -3.01 25.50
C PRO A 131 -3.81 -4.39 26.13
N ASP A 132 -4.61 -4.51 27.20
CA ASP A 132 -4.84 -5.77 27.92
C ASP A 132 -5.97 -6.63 27.33
N ALA A 133 -6.62 -6.18 26.25
CA ALA A 133 -7.70 -6.94 25.62
C ALA A 133 -7.14 -8.17 24.87
N GLU A 134 -7.56 -9.36 25.28
CA GLU A 134 -7.17 -10.62 24.64
C GLU A 134 -7.67 -10.71 23.19
N ASP A 135 -8.91 -10.26 22.94
CA ASP A 135 -9.56 -10.31 21.64
C ASP A 135 -10.47 -9.10 21.38
N ILE A 136 -10.99 -9.01 20.15
CA ILE A 136 -11.93 -7.93 19.78
C ILE A 136 -13.24 -8.01 20.59
N THR A 137 -13.63 -9.19 21.08
CA THR A 137 -14.85 -9.38 21.86
C THR A 137 -14.78 -8.65 23.20
N ALA A 138 -13.61 -8.62 23.85
CA ALA A 138 -13.38 -7.84 25.06
C ALA A 138 -13.58 -6.32 24.80
N VAL A 139 -13.06 -5.82 23.68
CA VAL A 139 -13.24 -4.42 23.25
C VAL A 139 -14.71 -4.13 22.93
N ILE A 140 -15.37 -5.01 22.19
CA ILE A 140 -16.81 -4.90 21.86
C ILE A 140 -17.63 -4.84 23.15
N ARG A 141 -17.36 -5.72 24.11
CA ARG A 141 -18.09 -5.76 25.39
C ARG A 141 -17.92 -4.45 26.17
N HIS A 142 -16.71 -3.90 26.18
CA HIS A 142 -16.43 -2.61 26.83
C HIS A 142 -17.17 -1.47 26.14
N VAL A 143 -17.04 -1.33 24.81
CA VAL A 143 -17.71 -0.28 24.04
C VAL A 143 -19.21 -0.41 24.12
N HIS A 144 -19.78 -1.60 23.98
CA HIS A 144 -21.22 -1.84 24.11
C HIS A 144 -21.74 -1.43 25.50
N THR A 145 -21.02 -1.79 26.56
CA THR A 145 -21.39 -1.46 27.94
C THR A 145 -21.38 0.05 28.20
N SER A 146 -20.44 0.80 27.60
CA SER A 146 -20.29 2.24 27.78
C SER A 146 -21.16 3.08 26.83
N THR A 147 -21.69 2.50 25.76
CA THR A 147 -22.48 3.22 24.72
C THR A 147 -23.96 2.83 24.69
N ARG A 148 -24.38 1.79 25.42
CA ARG A 148 -25.79 1.37 25.47
C ARG A 148 -26.69 2.49 26.01
N GLY A 149 -27.73 2.81 25.25
CA GLY A 149 -28.75 3.79 25.59
C GLY A 149 -30.12 3.15 25.78
N LEU A 150 -31.18 3.86 25.37
CA LEU A 150 -32.58 3.43 25.45
C LEU A 150 -33.00 2.54 24.26
N GLU A 151 -32.06 1.80 23.65
CA GLU A 151 -32.28 1.00 22.45
C GLU A 151 -33.26 -0.16 22.71
N LEU A 152 -34.28 -0.33 21.85
CA LEU A 152 -35.30 -1.36 22.01
C LEU A 152 -34.87 -2.68 21.34
N GLY A 153 -34.04 -3.45 22.03
CA GLY A 153 -33.66 -4.80 21.58
C GLY A 153 -32.62 -4.84 20.45
N THR A 154 -31.97 -3.72 20.17
CA THR A 154 -30.83 -3.56 19.24
C THR A 154 -29.63 -2.95 19.98
N PHE A 155 -28.49 -2.79 19.29
CA PHE A 155 -27.32 -2.08 19.82
C PHE A 155 -27.21 -0.67 19.23
N ASN A 156 -26.50 0.22 19.92
CA ASN A 156 -26.22 1.57 19.45
C ASN A 156 -25.32 1.51 18.19
N PRO A 157 -25.75 2.04 17.04
CA PRO A 157 -24.98 1.96 15.79
C PRO A 157 -23.57 2.57 15.88
N SER A 158 -23.35 3.52 16.79
CA SER A 158 -22.02 4.12 17.01
C SER A 158 -21.00 3.13 17.57
N ALA A 159 -21.45 2.05 18.24
CA ALA A 159 -20.57 1.02 18.78
C ALA A 159 -19.71 0.38 17.68
N THR A 160 -20.30 0.08 16.52
CA THR A 160 -19.56 -0.49 15.38
C THR A 160 -18.45 0.45 14.91
N SER A 161 -18.75 1.74 14.73
CA SER A 161 -17.74 2.72 14.31
C SER A 161 -16.62 2.89 15.34
N MET A 162 -16.96 2.91 16.64
CA MET A 162 -15.99 3.01 17.72
C MET A 162 -15.07 1.79 17.78
N VAL A 163 -15.63 0.58 17.70
CA VAL A 163 -14.81 -0.64 17.68
C VAL A 163 -13.99 -0.73 16.39
N PHE A 164 -14.52 -0.30 15.24
CA PHE A 164 -13.75 -0.28 13.99
C PHE A 164 -12.54 0.66 14.06
N LYS A 165 -12.70 1.84 14.67
CA LYS A 165 -11.59 2.78 14.88
C LYS A 165 -10.46 2.16 15.71
N GLU A 166 -10.83 1.42 16.76
CA GLU A 166 -9.89 0.65 17.58
C GLU A 166 -9.29 -0.53 16.82
N GLN A 167 -10.08 -1.20 15.99
CA GLN A 167 -9.61 -2.37 15.26
C GLN A 167 -8.62 -2.01 14.14
N SER A 168 -8.76 -0.82 13.57
CA SER A 168 -7.93 -0.30 12.47
C SER A 168 -6.74 0.56 12.92
N GLN A 169 -6.35 0.56 14.20
CA GLN A 169 -5.26 1.40 14.71
C GLN A 169 -3.93 1.20 13.96
N LYS A 170 -3.59 -0.06 13.63
CA LYS A 170 -2.34 -0.40 12.94
C LYS A 170 -2.29 0.07 11.47
N TRP A 171 -3.42 0.42 10.86
CA TRP A 171 -3.46 0.80 9.43
C TRP A 171 -2.66 2.05 9.16
N GLU A 172 -2.64 2.99 10.10
CA GLU A 172 -1.93 4.26 9.95
C GLU A 172 -0.42 4.05 9.84
N SER A 173 0.19 3.34 10.79
CA SER A 173 1.63 3.06 10.75
C SER A 173 2.02 2.25 9.50
N ILE A 174 1.26 1.20 9.15
CA ILE A 174 1.56 0.36 7.98
C ILE A 174 1.50 1.19 6.69
N THR A 175 0.49 2.05 6.55
CA THR A 175 0.29 2.89 5.36
C THR A 175 1.37 3.96 5.25
N ILE A 176 1.69 4.67 6.33
CA ILE A 176 2.70 5.73 6.30
C ILE A 176 4.08 5.17 5.97
N VAL A 177 4.46 4.02 6.54
CA VAL A 177 5.74 3.37 6.19
C VAL A 177 5.76 2.97 4.71
N HIS A 178 4.66 2.41 4.18
CA HIS A 178 4.58 2.06 2.76
C HIS A 178 4.72 3.29 1.86
N VAL A 179 3.98 4.37 2.14
CA VAL A 179 4.03 5.61 1.34
C VAL A 179 5.43 6.26 1.41
N ASN A 180 6.04 6.33 2.59
CA ASN A 180 7.42 6.83 2.75
C ASN A 180 8.42 6.01 1.93
N SER A 181 8.31 4.67 1.97
CA SER A 181 9.19 3.79 1.21
C SER A 181 9.01 4.00 -0.30
N THR A 182 7.77 4.16 -0.76
CA THR A 182 7.49 4.43 -2.18
C THR A 182 8.03 5.79 -2.62
N ILE A 183 7.92 6.82 -1.76
CA ILE A 183 8.53 8.14 -2.02
C ILE A 183 10.04 8.00 -2.22
N LEU A 184 10.74 7.25 -1.36
CA LEU A 184 12.18 7.00 -1.48
C LEU A 184 12.53 6.34 -2.82
N VAL A 185 11.81 5.28 -3.21
CA VAL A 185 12.04 4.58 -4.49
C VAL A 185 11.79 5.48 -5.70
N VAL A 186 10.71 6.28 -5.66
CA VAL A 186 10.39 7.25 -6.72
C VAL A 186 11.47 8.32 -6.81
N HIS A 187 11.92 8.85 -5.68
CA HIS A 187 12.94 9.88 -5.62
C HIS A 187 14.30 9.39 -6.13
N ASP A 188 14.73 8.22 -5.66
CA ASP A 188 15.96 7.54 -6.10
C ASP A 188 15.92 7.24 -7.60
N PHE A 189 14.78 6.76 -8.12
CA PHE A 189 14.59 6.56 -9.56
C PHE A 189 14.81 7.86 -10.35
N ILE A 190 14.19 8.98 -9.94
CA ILE A 190 14.33 10.27 -10.61
C ILE A 190 15.79 10.73 -10.56
N PHE A 191 16.42 10.62 -9.39
CA PHE A 191 17.83 10.99 -9.18
C PHE A 191 18.76 10.18 -10.10
N LYS A 192 18.63 8.85 -10.12
CA LYS A 192 19.43 7.94 -10.95
C LYS A 192 19.18 8.16 -12.43
N LEU A 193 17.93 8.35 -12.84
CA LEU A 193 17.58 8.60 -14.23
C LEU A 193 18.14 9.95 -14.70
N LEU A 194 18.10 10.98 -13.85
CA LEU A 194 18.70 12.28 -14.17
C LEU A 194 20.22 12.17 -14.31
N HIS A 195 20.89 11.38 -13.46
CA HIS A 195 22.32 11.07 -13.58
C HIS A 195 22.67 10.37 -14.90
N LEU A 196 21.81 9.49 -15.37
CA LEU A 196 21.99 8.78 -16.63
C LEU A 196 21.86 9.71 -17.85
N VAL A 197 20.82 10.54 -17.88
CA VAL A 197 20.54 11.41 -19.05
C VAL A 197 21.37 12.69 -19.06
N CYS A 198 21.88 13.12 -17.90
CA CYS A 198 22.68 14.33 -17.73
C CYS A 198 24.07 14.01 -17.15
N PRO A 199 25.07 13.72 -18.01
CA PRO A 199 26.44 13.43 -17.57
C PRO A 199 27.18 14.64 -16.98
N ASP A 200 26.78 15.87 -17.35
CA ASP A 200 27.40 17.10 -16.87
C ASP A 200 26.91 17.39 -15.43
N PRO A 201 27.78 17.27 -14.41
CA PRO A 201 27.38 17.41 -13.01
C PRO A 201 26.90 18.82 -12.67
N ARG A 202 27.39 19.85 -13.37
CA ARG A 202 26.95 21.23 -13.13
C ARG A 202 25.51 21.42 -13.61
N VAL A 203 25.23 21.02 -14.85
CA VAL A 203 23.88 21.12 -15.44
C VAL A 203 22.91 20.29 -14.61
N ARG A 204 23.30 19.06 -14.26
CA ARG A 204 22.50 18.17 -13.43
C ARG A 204 22.17 18.77 -12.07
N GLY A 205 23.15 19.34 -11.37
CA GLY A 205 22.93 20.00 -10.08
C GLY A 205 21.94 21.17 -10.18
N GLN A 206 22.07 22.01 -11.23
CA GLN A 206 21.13 23.12 -11.44
C GLN A 206 19.72 22.64 -11.80
N ILE A 207 19.59 21.57 -12.60
CA ILE A 207 18.30 20.94 -12.86
C ILE A 207 17.71 20.43 -11.53
N TRP A 208 18.47 19.70 -10.73
CA TRP A 208 18.01 19.18 -9.45
C TRP A 208 17.49 20.28 -8.52
N THR A 209 18.23 21.37 -8.38
CA THR A 209 17.80 22.54 -7.57
C THR A 209 16.47 23.13 -8.05
N VAL A 210 16.22 23.16 -9.36
CA VAL A 210 14.97 23.68 -9.94
C VAL A 210 13.80 22.73 -9.72
N LEU A 211 14.05 21.42 -9.73
CA LEU A 211 13.00 20.40 -9.61
C LEU A 211 12.68 20.07 -8.15
N SER A 212 13.62 20.26 -7.23
CA SER A 212 13.54 19.79 -5.85
C SER A 212 12.28 20.28 -5.12
N GLU A 213 11.98 21.58 -5.14
CA GLU A 213 10.80 22.12 -4.45
C GLU A 213 9.48 21.48 -4.96
N GLU A 214 9.34 21.32 -6.28
CA GLU A 214 8.15 20.71 -6.89
C GLU A 214 8.04 19.20 -6.60
N LEU A 215 9.18 18.50 -6.51
CA LEU A 215 9.23 17.10 -6.08
C LEU A 215 8.74 16.96 -4.64
N LEU A 216 9.28 17.79 -3.74
CA LEU A 216 8.94 17.78 -2.32
C LEU A 216 7.45 18.09 -2.11
N ASP A 217 6.87 19.03 -2.84
CA ASP A 217 5.44 19.32 -2.80
C ASP A 217 4.58 18.15 -3.29
N GLY A 218 5.02 17.45 -4.33
CA GLY A 218 4.35 16.23 -4.81
C GLY A 218 4.31 15.12 -3.75
N TYR A 219 5.42 14.93 -3.02
CA TYR A 219 5.48 13.93 -1.95
C TYR A 219 4.64 14.32 -0.72
N ARG A 220 4.62 15.61 -0.35
CA ARG A 220 3.74 16.11 0.72
C ARG A 220 2.27 15.88 0.37
N ALA A 221 1.87 16.19 -0.87
CA ALA A 221 0.50 15.95 -1.34
C ALA A 221 0.10 14.47 -1.26
N ALA A 222 1.01 13.56 -1.63
CA ALA A 222 0.77 12.12 -1.50
C ALA A 222 0.53 11.69 -0.04
N LEU A 223 1.37 12.15 0.89
CA LEU A 223 1.24 11.86 2.33
C LEU A 223 -0.02 12.48 2.95
N GLU A 224 -0.34 13.72 2.59
CA GLU A 224 -1.58 14.37 3.01
C GLU A 224 -2.81 13.59 2.53
N HIS A 225 -2.79 13.12 1.28
CA HIS A 225 -3.88 12.30 0.74
C HIS A 225 -3.99 10.94 1.42
N ALA A 226 -2.85 10.29 1.74
CA ALA A 226 -2.85 9.06 2.53
C ALA A 226 -3.47 9.26 3.92
N ARG A 227 -3.14 10.36 4.60
CA ARG A 227 -3.75 10.75 5.88
C ARG A 227 -5.23 11.05 5.75
N PHE A 228 -5.66 11.67 4.65
CA PHE A 228 -7.06 11.89 4.35
C PHE A 228 -7.83 10.58 4.15
N LEU A 229 -7.27 9.61 3.41
CA LEU A 229 -7.88 8.28 3.28
C LEU A 229 -8.01 7.55 4.61
N LEU A 230 -6.98 7.64 5.46
CA LEU A 230 -7.01 7.08 6.81
C LEU A 230 -8.08 7.74 7.68
N SER A 231 -8.16 9.07 7.68
CA SER A 231 -9.14 9.80 8.50
C SER A 231 -10.57 9.52 8.05
N THR A 232 -10.85 9.61 6.76
CA THR A 232 -12.18 9.36 6.20
C THR A 232 -12.64 7.92 6.39
N THR A 233 -11.73 6.95 6.26
CA THR A 233 -12.06 5.53 6.44
C THR A 233 -12.28 5.19 7.91
N ARG A 234 -11.47 5.73 8.83
CA ARG A 234 -11.51 5.37 10.27
C ARG A 234 -12.47 6.21 11.12
N GLN A 235 -12.78 7.44 10.70
CA GLN A 235 -13.62 8.38 11.48
C GLN A 235 -15.04 8.53 10.89
N GLY A 236 -15.29 7.96 9.71
CA GLY A 236 -16.59 8.02 9.04
C GLY A 236 -17.66 7.12 9.67
N SER A 237 -18.90 7.27 9.16
CA SER A 237 -19.98 6.32 9.43
C SER A 237 -19.62 4.95 8.86
N ALA A 238 -19.86 3.87 9.63
CA ALA A 238 -19.65 2.49 9.20
C ALA A 238 -20.70 2.03 8.17
N LEU A 239 -20.82 2.77 7.07
CA LEU A 239 -21.73 2.47 5.97
C LEU A 239 -20.97 1.72 4.87
N SER A 240 -21.44 0.51 4.56
CA SER A 240 -21.06 -0.19 3.34
C SER A 240 -22.19 -0.07 2.32
N LEU A 241 -21.86 0.36 1.10
CA LEU A 241 -22.76 0.30 -0.06
C LEU A 241 -22.43 -0.87 -0.99
N THR A 242 -21.44 -1.67 -0.59
CA THR A 242 -20.88 -2.78 -1.37
C THR A 242 -21.74 -4.03 -1.13
N PRO A 243 -22.33 -4.65 -2.18
CA PRO A 243 -23.23 -5.80 -2.04
C PRO A 243 -22.65 -7.00 -1.27
N GLU A 244 -21.34 -7.16 -1.32
CA GLU A 244 -20.57 -8.23 -0.68
C GLU A 244 -20.71 -8.20 0.86
N TYR A 245 -20.96 -7.01 1.44
CA TYR A 245 -21.12 -6.85 2.89
C TYR A 245 -22.23 -7.74 3.46
N GLU A 246 -23.41 -7.73 2.85
CA GLU A 246 -24.55 -8.54 3.31
C GLU A 246 -24.24 -10.03 3.24
N GLY A 247 -23.52 -10.45 2.19
CA GLY A 247 -23.04 -11.81 2.03
C GLY A 247 -22.05 -12.22 3.12
N HIS A 248 -21.12 -11.35 3.50
CA HIS A 248 -20.20 -11.61 4.61
C HIS A 248 -20.93 -11.78 5.93
N VAL A 249 -21.78 -10.81 6.31
CA VAL A 249 -22.54 -10.86 7.55
C VAL A 249 -23.41 -12.11 7.63
N SER A 250 -24.11 -12.47 6.54
CA SER A 250 -24.95 -13.66 6.50
C SER A 250 -24.16 -14.95 6.74
N LYS A 251 -22.97 -15.08 6.15
CA LYS A 251 -22.12 -16.27 6.35
C LYS A 251 -21.58 -16.35 7.78
N ILE A 252 -21.12 -15.23 8.34
CA ILE A 252 -20.59 -15.18 9.71
C ILE A 252 -21.72 -15.52 10.70
N HIS A 253 -22.88 -14.91 10.53
CA HIS A 253 -24.06 -15.16 11.35
C HIS A 253 -24.50 -16.63 11.28
N GLY A 254 -24.55 -17.22 10.08
CA GLY A 254 -24.85 -18.64 9.90
C GLY A 254 -23.84 -19.57 10.57
N ALA A 255 -22.54 -19.27 10.48
CA ALA A 255 -21.51 -20.04 11.16
C ALA A 255 -21.66 -20.00 12.69
N ARG A 256 -21.98 -18.82 13.24
CA ARG A 256 -22.24 -18.67 14.68
C ARG A 256 -23.51 -19.41 15.12
N GLN A 257 -24.58 -19.36 14.35
CA GLN A 257 -25.79 -20.16 14.64
C GLN A 257 -25.47 -21.65 14.65
N ALA A 258 -24.71 -22.15 13.68
CA ALA A 258 -24.28 -23.55 13.63
C ALA A 258 -23.43 -23.93 14.85
N GLN A 259 -22.54 -23.05 15.30
CA GLN A 259 -21.75 -23.27 16.53
C GLN A 259 -22.64 -23.35 17.78
N LYS A 260 -23.60 -22.43 17.94
CA LYS A 260 -24.55 -22.44 19.07
C LYS A 260 -25.43 -23.68 19.05
N ALA A 261 -25.91 -24.08 17.87
CA ALA A 261 -26.64 -25.33 17.68
C ALA A 261 -25.80 -26.54 18.09
N GLY A 262 -24.52 -26.60 17.68
CA GLY A 262 -23.57 -27.66 18.07
C GLY A 262 -23.31 -27.75 19.57
N ALA A 263 -23.31 -26.63 20.29
CA ALA A 263 -23.23 -26.66 21.76
C ALA A 263 -24.50 -27.28 22.38
N LEU A 264 -25.68 -26.90 21.89
CA LEU A 264 -26.96 -27.46 22.32
C LEU A 264 -27.09 -28.96 21.96
N THR A 265 -26.54 -29.40 20.81
CA THR A 265 -26.49 -30.82 20.45
C THR A 265 -25.62 -31.60 21.44
N ALA A 266 -24.45 -31.08 21.81
CA ALA A 266 -23.55 -31.71 22.77
C ALA A 266 -24.17 -31.79 24.18
N ASP A 267 -24.83 -30.72 24.63
CA ASP A 267 -25.51 -30.70 25.94
C ASP A 267 -26.70 -31.66 25.97
N SER A 268 -27.51 -31.70 24.91
CA SER A 268 -28.61 -32.66 24.80
C SER A 268 -28.11 -34.11 24.74
N ALA A 269 -26.98 -34.38 24.07
CA ALA A 269 -26.36 -35.70 24.02
C ALA A 269 -25.86 -36.14 25.41
N LYS A 270 -25.16 -35.26 26.14
CA LYS A 270 -24.72 -35.52 27.53
C LYS A 270 -25.90 -35.76 28.47
N MET A 271 -26.98 -34.98 28.33
CA MET A 271 -28.21 -35.18 29.09
C MET A 271 -28.84 -36.55 28.77
N MET A 272 -28.90 -36.93 27.50
CA MET A 272 -29.46 -38.22 27.08
C MET A 272 -28.62 -39.41 27.57
N GLU A 273 -27.30 -39.26 27.57
CA GLU A 273 -26.37 -40.24 28.14
C GLU A 273 -26.53 -40.35 29.67
N THR A 274 -26.67 -39.22 30.36
CA THR A 274 -26.95 -39.18 31.80
C THR A 274 -28.30 -39.82 32.15
N LEU A 275 -29.34 -39.60 31.33
CA LEU A 275 -30.65 -40.25 31.48
C LEU A 275 -30.59 -41.76 31.22
N ARG A 276 -29.75 -42.20 30.27
CA ARG A 276 -29.48 -43.63 30.05
C ARG A 276 -28.73 -44.26 31.21
N ALA A 277 -27.76 -43.54 31.77
CA ALA A 277 -26.96 -43.99 32.91
C ALA A 277 -27.75 -44.01 34.24
N THR A 278 -28.67 -43.06 34.43
CA THR A 278 -29.51 -42.97 35.65
C THR A 278 -30.73 -43.91 35.63
N GLY A 279 -30.98 -44.60 34.53
CA GLY A 279 -31.89 -45.74 34.44
C GLY A 279 -33.29 -45.47 34.99
N VAL A 280 -34.15 -44.81 34.21
CA VAL A 280 -35.60 -44.82 34.50
C VAL A 280 -36.13 -46.24 34.29
N LYS A 281 -36.08 -47.07 35.34
CA LYS A 281 -36.72 -48.38 35.36
C LYS A 281 -38.19 -48.20 35.71
N GLN A 282 -39.05 -48.14 34.69
CA GLN A 282 -40.48 -48.35 34.88
C GLN A 282 -40.84 -49.71 34.28
N ASN A 283 -41.30 -50.65 35.11
CA ASN A 283 -41.74 -52.00 34.74
C ASN A 283 -40.77 -52.86 33.89
N ASN A 284 -39.48 -52.89 34.26
CA ASN A 284 -38.52 -53.88 33.73
C ASN A 284 -38.32 -53.91 32.20
N GLN A 285 -38.85 -52.93 31.47
CA GLN A 285 -38.64 -52.75 30.04
C GLN A 285 -37.77 -51.53 29.79
N GLN A 286 -36.60 -51.75 29.21
CA GLN A 286 -35.67 -50.71 28.81
C GLN A 286 -36.14 -50.15 27.45
N TYR A 287 -36.78 -48.99 27.46
CA TYR A 287 -37.12 -48.27 26.23
C TYR A 287 -35.85 -47.63 25.66
N VAL A 288 -35.18 -48.31 24.73
CA VAL A 288 -34.20 -47.69 23.85
C VAL A 288 -34.99 -47.02 22.74
N ALA A 289 -34.84 -45.70 22.56
CA ALA A 289 -35.42 -44.99 21.42
C ALA A 289 -34.87 -45.59 20.11
N GLU A 290 -35.64 -46.49 19.50
CA GLU A 290 -35.21 -47.35 18.38
C GLU A 290 -35.11 -46.61 17.05
N ASN A 291 -35.70 -45.42 16.94
CA ASN A 291 -35.74 -44.71 15.68
C ASN A 291 -34.58 -43.71 15.58
N ARG A 292 -33.50 -44.13 14.90
CA ARG A 292 -32.32 -43.30 14.60
C ARG A 292 -32.69 -41.95 13.96
N ALA A 293 -33.79 -41.89 13.22
CA ALA A 293 -34.32 -40.64 12.67
C ALA A 293 -34.83 -39.67 13.76
N VAL A 294 -35.52 -40.17 14.80
CA VAL A 294 -35.97 -39.36 15.94
C VAL A 294 -34.79 -38.88 16.78
N GLY A 295 -33.75 -39.72 16.91
CA GLY A 295 -32.46 -39.32 17.49
C GLY A 295 -31.81 -38.16 16.72
N MET A 296 -31.72 -38.22 15.39
CA MET A 296 -31.18 -37.12 14.59
C MET A 296 -32.03 -35.85 14.66
N ILE A 297 -33.37 -35.98 14.68
CA ILE A 297 -34.26 -34.82 14.83
C ILE A 297 -34.00 -34.12 16.17
N ASN A 298 -34.04 -34.87 17.28
CA ASN A 298 -33.90 -34.29 18.62
C ASN A 298 -32.48 -33.82 18.94
N THR A 299 -31.46 -34.50 18.41
CA THR A 299 -30.06 -34.19 18.72
C THR A 299 -29.46 -33.19 17.73
N SER A 300 -29.98 -33.02 16.51
CA SER A 300 -29.38 -32.13 15.50
C SER A 300 -30.32 -31.06 14.96
N LEU A 301 -31.55 -31.42 14.55
CA LEU A 301 -32.46 -30.48 13.89
C LEU A 301 -33.18 -29.55 14.89
N VAL A 302 -33.66 -30.10 16.00
CA VAL A 302 -34.34 -29.33 17.06
C VAL A 302 -33.40 -28.30 17.68
N PRO A 303 -32.15 -28.62 18.06
CA PRO A 303 -31.18 -27.63 18.54
C PRO A 303 -30.91 -26.50 17.54
N LEU A 304 -30.81 -26.81 16.24
CA LEU A 304 -30.64 -25.81 15.18
C LEU A 304 -31.84 -24.87 15.10
N PHE A 305 -33.06 -25.41 15.06
CA PHE A 305 -34.29 -24.62 15.09
C PHE A 305 -34.44 -23.79 16.38
N ILE A 306 -34.12 -24.36 17.55
CA ILE A 306 -34.16 -23.64 18.83
C ILE A 306 -33.13 -22.50 18.82
N SER A 307 -31.93 -22.72 18.28
CA SER A 307 -30.91 -21.67 18.18
C SER A 307 -31.33 -20.51 17.27
N GLN A 308 -32.21 -20.76 16.28
CA GLN A 308 -32.83 -19.72 15.45
C GLN A 308 -34.00 -19.00 16.14
N LEU A 309 -34.76 -19.70 16.98
CA LEU A 309 -35.95 -19.14 17.64
C LEU A 309 -35.64 -18.45 18.97
N VAL A 310 -34.60 -18.90 19.66
CA VAL A 310 -34.15 -18.39 20.95
C VAL A 310 -32.93 -17.51 20.72
N GLU A 311 -33.16 -16.30 20.21
CA GLU A 311 -32.23 -15.21 20.51
C GLU A 311 -32.37 -14.91 22.01
N THR A 312 -31.49 -15.47 22.83
CA THR A 312 -31.38 -15.01 24.22
C THR A 312 -31.00 -13.54 24.16
N ARG A 313 -31.93 -12.64 24.47
CA ARG A 313 -31.71 -11.18 24.60
C ARG A 313 -30.84 -10.86 25.82
N ASN A 314 -29.63 -11.37 25.84
CA ASN A 314 -28.59 -11.08 26.83
C ASN A 314 -27.49 -10.22 26.19
N ALA A 315 -26.66 -9.61 27.02
CA ALA A 315 -25.59 -8.72 26.57
C ALA A 315 -24.59 -9.42 25.62
N ASP A 316 -24.37 -10.72 25.81
CA ASP A 316 -23.47 -11.51 24.95
C ASP A 316 -24.02 -11.65 23.52
N SER A 317 -25.33 -11.87 23.35
CA SER A 317 -25.94 -11.92 22.02
C SER A 317 -25.86 -10.58 21.27
N MET A 318 -25.81 -9.45 21.99
CA MET A 318 -25.59 -8.14 21.36
C MET A 318 -24.12 -7.95 20.96
N CYS A 319 -23.19 -8.38 21.80
CA CYS A 319 -21.76 -8.37 21.46
C CYS A 319 -21.47 -9.23 20.22
N ASP A 320 -22.14 -10.38 20.12
CA ASP A 320 -22.13 -11.23 18.94
C ASP A 320 -22.58 -10.46 17.68
N MET A 321 -23.76 -9.82 17.72
CA MET A 321 -24.25 -9.05 16.56
C MET A 321 -23.28 -7.94 16.13
N ILE A 322 -22.72 -7.21 17.10
CA ILE A 322 -21.71 -6.17 16.82
C ILE A 322 -20.48 -6.79 16.16
N HIS A 323 -20.01 -7.94 16.65
CA HIS A 323 -18.88 -8.65 16.05
C HIS A 323 -19.14 -9.01 14.59
N ASP A 324 -20.30 -9.57 14.25
CA ASP A 324 -20.58 -10.07 12.89
C ASP A 324 -20.68 -8.93 11.88
N VAL A 325 -21.39 -7.86 12.28
CA VAL A 325 -21.50 -6.62 11.51
C VAL A 325 -20.13 -5.97 11.34
N LEU A 326 -19.36 -5.83 12.42
CA LEU A 326 -18.02 -5.26 12.41
C LEU A 326 -17.09 -6.06 11.49
N TYR A 327 -17.08 -7.39 11.59
CA TYR A 327 -16.18 -8.22 10.82
C TYR A 327 -16.52 -8.18 9.33
N GLY A 328 -17.80 -8.26 8.97
CA GLY A 328 -18.24 -8.07 7.59
C GLY A 328 -17.85 -6.70 7.03
N TYR A 329 -18.03 -5.64 7.82
CA TYR A 329 -17.62 -4.28 7.44
C TYR A 329 -16.10 -4.14 7.31
N TYR A 330 -15.34 -4.76 8.21
CA TYR A 330 -13.88 -4.74 8.22
C TYR A 330 -13.31 -5.39 6.95
N LEU A 331 -13.84 -6.53 6.53
CA LEU A 331 -13.39 -7.24 5.31
C LEU A 331 -13.53 -6.36 4.06
N VAL A 332 -14.70 -5.78 3.84
CA VAL A 332 -14.98 -4.91 2.68
C VAL A 332 -14.11 -3.66 2.74
N THR A 333 -14.06 -3.01 3.90
CA THR A 333 -13.36 -1.74 4.06
C THR A 333 -11.86 -1.91 3.91
N ARG A 334 -11.29 -3.02 4.40
CA ARG A 334 -9.87 -3.35 4.25
C ARG A 334 -9.47 -3.51 2.79
N SER A 335 -10.23 -4.29 2.01
CA SER A 335 -9.95 -4.47 0.58
C SER A 335 -10.02 -3.14 -0.18
N ARG A 336 -11.11 -2.38 0.02
CA ARG A 336 -11.28 -1.06 -0.59
C ARG A 336 -10.17 -0.08 -0.20
N PHE A 337 -9.73 -0.11 1.05
CA PHE A 337 -8.68 0.78 1.55
C PHE A 337 -7.35 0.53 0.85
N VAL A 338 -6.94 -0.74 0.73
CA VAL A 338 -5.70 -1.10 0.03
C VAL A 338 -5.73 -0.65 -1.42
N ASP A 339 -6.83 -0.91 -2.14
CA ASP A 339 -7.00 -0.48 -3.53
C ASP A 339 -6.95 1.05 -3.66
N ASN A 340 -7.62 1.77 -2.76
CA ASN A 340 -7.63 3.24 -2.76
C ASN A 340 -6.24 3.83 -2.46
N VAL A 341 -5.47 3.25 -1.55
CA VAL A 341 -4.09 3.70 -1.29
C VAL A 341 -3.25 3.52 -2.55
N TYR A 342 -3.30 2.35 -3.19
CA TYR A 342 -2.57 2.12 -4.44
C TYR A 342 -3.01 3.08 -5.55
N GLN A 343 -4.30 3.14 -5.87
CA GLN A 343 -4.80 3.93 -7.00
C GLN A 343 -4.61 5.44 -6.78
N GLN A 344 -4.93 5.93 -5.59
CA GLN A 344 -4.97 7.36 -5.35
C GLN A 344 -3.61 7.87 -4.89
N VAL A 345 -2.97 7.23 -3.91
CA VAL A 345 -1.69 7.73 -3.36
C VAL A 345 -0.52 7.32 -4.24
N ILE A 346 -0.41 6.02 -4.55
CA ILE A 346 0.77 5.51 -5.27
C ILE A 346 0.68 5.85 -6.76
N ASP A 347 -0.33 5.35 -7.47
CA ASP A 347 -0.46 5.56 -8.91
C ASP A 347 -0.72 7.02 -9.26
N HIS A 348 -1.78 7.65 -8.73
CA HIS A 348 -2.12 9.02 -9.12
C HIS A 348 -1.10 10.06 -8.62
N PHE A 349 -0.77 10.11 -7.32
CA PHE A 349 0.13 11.14 -6.81
C PHE A 349 1.61 10.87 -7.11
N LEU A 350 2.09 9.63 -7.06
CA LEU A 350 3.53 9.36 -7.17
C LEU A 350 3.99 8.91 -8.56
N LEU A 351 3.12 8.34 -9.40
CA LEU A 351 3.54 7.71 -10.67
C LEU A 351 2.95 8.35 -11.93
N SER A 352 1.65 8.23 -12.13
CA SER A 352 0.98 8.42 -13.42
C SER A 352 0.23 9.76 -13.52
N GLY A 353 -0.15 10.38 -12.40
CA GLY A 353 -0.93 11.61 -12.41
C GLY A 353 -0.20 12.81 -13.02
N ASP A 354 -0.95 13.85 -13.37
CA ASP A 354 -0.40 15.03 -14.05
C ASP A 354 0.62 15.80 -13.23
N LYS A 355 0.46 15.80 -11.91
CA LYS A 355 1.40 16.40 -10.94
C LYS A 355 2.38 15.40 -10.35
N SER A 356 2.50 14.21 -10.95
CA SER A 356 3.42 13.17 -10.48
C SER A 356 4.87 13.68 -10.47
N PRO A 357 5.64 13.39 -9.41
CA PRO A 357 7.09 13.63 -9.34
C PRO A 357 7.84 13.09 -10.57
N LEU A 358 7.41 11.97 -11.15
CA LEU A 358 8.03 11.40 -12.35
C LEU A 358 7.83 12.27 -13.60
N ARG A 359 6.89 13.22 -13.60
CA ARG A 359 6.64 14.15 -14.70
C ARG A 359 7.33 15.50 -14.51
N VAL A 360 8.03 15.72 -13.40
CA VAL A 360 8.67 17.00 -13.05
C VAL A 360 9.67 17.46 -14.13
N PHE A 361 10.36 16.52 -14.77
CA PHE A 361 11.30 16.79 -15.86
C PHE A 361 10.79 16.21 -17.17
N GLY A 362 10.58 17.08 -18.16
CA GLY A 362 10.08 16.70 -19.47
C GLY A 362 10.16 17.86 -20.47
N PRO A 363 9.93 17.61 -21.77
CA PRO A 363 10.04 18.64 -22.81
C PRO A 363 9.17 19.86 -22.51
N ASP A 364 7.94 19.64 -22.04
CA ASP A 364 7.01 20.72 -21.68
C ASP A 364 7.54 21.62 -20.56
N ARG A 365 8.27 21.05 -19.60
CA ARG A 365 8.91 21.83 -18.53
C ARG A 365 10.03 22.70 -19.07
N VAL A 366 10.86 22.15 -19.95
CA VAL A 366 11.97 22.88 -20.58
C VAL A 366 11.48 24.06 -21.43
N LEU A 367 10.33 23.89 -22.11
CA LEU A 367 9.70 24.99 -22.86
C LEU A 367 9.29 26.17 -21.96
N ARG A 368 8.95 25.90 -20.69
CA ARG A 368 8.53 26.91 -19.71
C ARG A 368 9.69 27.60 -18.99
N PHE A 369 10.92 27.13 -19.15
CA PHE A 369 12.07 27.81 -18.55
C PHE A 369 12.26 29.20 -19.14
N THR A 370 12.45 30.16 -18.24
CA THR A 370 12.83 31.54 -18.52
C THR A 370 14.25 31.61 -19.09
N GLU A 371 14.60 32.71 -19.75
CA GLU A 371 15.96 32.89 -20.28
C GLU A 371 17.02 32.87 -19.17
N ASP A 372 16.71 33.40 -18.00
CA ASP A 372 17.63 33.41 -16.85
C ASP A 372 17.84 32.00 -16.30
N GLU A 373 16.79 31.19 -16.21
CA GLU A 373 16.91 29.78 -15.85
C GLU A 373 17.72 28.99 -16.88
N LEU A 374 17.47 29.21 -18.17
CA LEU A 374 18.23 28.55 -19.25
C LEU A 374 19.72 28.89 -19.18
N ARG A 375 20.05 30.16 -18.96
CA ARG A 375 21.45 30.61 -18.79
C ARG A 375 22.07 30.01 -17.54
N ARG A 376 21.35 30.00 -16.42
CA ARG A 376 21.84 29.41 -15.16
C ARG A 376 22.11 27.91 -15.29
N ILE A 377 21.18 27.18 -15.90
CA ILE A 377 21.23 25.72 -16.00
C ILE A 377 22.21 25.28 -17.10
N ALA A 378 22.03 25.75 -18.32
CA ALA A 378 22.69 25.23 -19.51
C ALA A 378 23.71 26.19 -20.15
N GLY A 379 23.79 27.44 -19.69
CA GLY A 379 24.72 28.44 -20.23
C GLY A 379 26.18 28.04 -20.02
N GLU A 380 27.00 28.20 -21.05
CA GLU A 380 28.41 27.83 -20.99
C GLU A 380 29.26 28.83 -20.19
N GLU A 381 30.26 28.30 -19.49
CA GLU A 381 31.23 29.18 -18.83
C GLU A 381 32.08 29.94 -19.86
N PRO A 382 32.48 31.19 -19.57
CA PRO A 382 33.32 31.98 -20.48
C PRO A 382 34.63 31.28 -20.88
N GLN A 383 35.17 30.42 -20.01
CA GLN A 383 36.36 29.63 -20.30
C GLN A 383 36.08 28.49 -21.29
N ALA A 384 34.93 27.82 -21.15
CA ALA A 384 34.51 26.75 -22.06
C ALA A 384 34.23 27.30 -23.48
N ILE A 385 33.61 28.49 -23.56
CA ILE A 385 33.38 29.22 -24.82
C ILE A 385 34.73 29.51 -25.50
N ARG A 386 35.67 30.16 -24.80
CA ARG A 386 37.01 30.47 -25.34
C ARG A 386 37.76 29.22 -25.79
N ARG A 387 37.71 28.15 -24.99
CA ARG A 387 38.39 26.89 -25.31
C ARG A 387 37.78 26.22 -26.54
N ARG A 388 36.45 26.29 -26.72
CA ARG A 388 35.78 25.83 -27.93
C ARG A 388 36.21 26.64 -29.14
N GLU A 389 36.27 27.97 -29.04
CA GLU A 389 36.73 28.81 -30.17
C GLU A 389 38.15 28.46 -30.61
N VAL A 390 39.07 28.21 -29.66
CA VAL A 390 40.44 27.79 -29.96
C VAL A 390 40.45 26.46 -30.71
N LEU A 391 39.71 25.45 -30.21
CA LEU A 391 39.64 24.13 -30.83
C LEU A 391 38.96 24.18 -32.21
N GLN A 392 37.92 24.99 -32.40
CA GLN A 392 37.28 25.16 -33.70
C GLN A 392 38.23 25.78 -34.73
N ARG A 393 39.03 26.78 -34.32
CA ARG A 393 40.09 27.34 -35.18
C ARG A 393 41.13 26.28 -35.53
N GLU A 394 41.54 25.46 -34.57
CA GLU A 394 42.51 24.38 -34.79
C GLU A 394 41.98 23.31 -35.74
N ILE A 395 40.72 22.87 -35.57
CA ILE A 395 40.05 21.94 -36.49
C ILE A 395 39.97 22.53 -37.90
N ALA A 396 39.55 23.78 -38.05
CA ALA A 396 39.48 24.44 -39.35
C ALA A 396 40.86 24.51 -40.04
N ASN A 397 41.91 24.82 -39.27
CA ASN A 397 43.29 24.83 -39.77
C ASN A 397 43.75 23.42 -40.20
N LEU A 398 43.47 22.40 -39.40
CA LEU A 398 43.81 21.01 -39.71
C LEU A 398 43.05 20.50 -40.94
N GLU A 399 41.78 20.85 -41.10
CA GLU A 399 40.99 20.50 -42.28
C GLU A 399 41.49 21.20 -43.54
N ALA A 400 41.88 22.47 -43.43
CA ALA A 400 42.50 23.21 -44.53
C ALA A 400 43.84 22.57 -44.93
N GLY A 401 44.68 22.19 -43.95
CA GLY A 401 45.92 21.46 -44.17
C GLY A 401 45.69 20.10 -44.84
N ARG A 402 44.72 19.32 -44.38
CA ARG A 402 44.33 18.04 -44.99
C ARG A 402 43.89 18.20 -46.45
N LYS A 403 43.06 19.21 -46.74
CA LYS A 403 42.61 19.52 -48.11
C LYS A 403 43.78 19.95 -49.00
N ALA A 404 44.73 20.72 -48.48
CA ALA A 404 45.92 21.13 -49.21
C ALA A 404 46.82 19.93 -49.54
N LEU A 405 47.10 19.05 -48.57
CA LEU A 405 47.88 17.84 -48.78
C LEU A 405 47.21 16.89 -49.79
N ALA A 406 45.89 16.71 -49.72
CA ALA A 406 45.15 15.89 -50.68
C ALA A 406 45.26 16.42 -52.12
N ARG A 407 45.28 17.75 -52.31
CA ARG A 407 45.49 18.38 -53.63
C ARG A 407 46.91 18.20 -54.16
N VAL A 408 47.90 18.16 -53.28
CA VAL A 408 49.30 17.94 -53.66
C VAL A 408 49.51 16.46 -54.03
N CYS A 409 49.04 15.51 -53.23
CA CYS A 409 49.14 14.08 -53.56
C CYS A 409 48.35 13.71 -54.83
N GLY A 410 47.19 14.34 -55.08
CA GLY A 410 46.43 14.14 -56.31
C GLY A 410 47.09 14.67 -57.59
N ARG A 411 48.08 15.57 -57.47
CA ARG A 411 48.88 16.09 -58.61
C ARG A 411 50.18 15.33 -58.85
N VAL A 412 50.60 14.46 -57.91
CA VAL A 412 51.84 13.67 -58.02
C VAL A 412 51.57 12.27 -58.59
N LEU A 413 50.29 11.86 -58.69
CA LEU A 413 49.85 10.54 -59.16
C LEU A 413 49.07 10.56 -60.49
N GLY A 414 48.99 11.70 -61.17
CA GLY A 414 48.42 11.84 -62.52
C GLY A 414 49.35 12.67 -63.38
#